data_AF-A0A928IFL8-F1
#
_entry.id   AF-A0A928IFL8-F1
#
_cell.length_a   1.000
_cell.length_b   1.000
_cell.length_c   1.000
_cell.angle_alpha   90.00
_cell.angle_beta   90.00
_cell.angle_gamma   90.00
#
_symmetry.space_group_name_H-M   'P 1'
#
loop_
_entity.id
_entity.type
_entity.pdbx_description
1 polymer ?
#
loop_
_entity_poly.entity_id
_entity_poly.type
_entity_poly.pdbx_seq_one_letter_code
_entity_poly.pdbx_strand_id
1 'polypeptide(L)' 'MEKNIEMKGLKEIRIQKGLTQQKVALDLNISREALSYYENGKRCPDIQMLILLSDYFDVSIHYLITGSEFLPKYQK' A
#
# COMPACT_ATOMS: atom_id res chain seq x y z
N MET A 1 -10.89 -18.95 7.27
CA MET A 1 -10.24 -18.15 6.22
C MET A 1 -9.56 -16.99 6.93
N GLU A 2 -8.23 -16.89 6.81
CA GLU A 2 -7.53 -15.71 7.32
C GLU A 2 -8.09 -14.46 6.63
N LYS A 3 -8.56 -13.51 7.43
CA LYS A 3 -8.95 -12.19 6.92
C LYS A 3 -7.65 -11.46 6.57
N ASN A 4 -7.26 -11.55 5.31
CA ASN A 4 -6.17 -10.74 4.79
C ASN A 4 -6.60 -9.26 4.76
N ILE A 5 -5.67 -8.38 5.14
CA ILE A 5 -5.92 -6.94 5.23
C ILE A 5 -5.81 -6.33 3.82
N GLU A 6 -6.88 -5.72 3.34
CA GLU A 6 -6.85 -4.89 2.12
C GLU A 6 -6.07 -3.60 2.39
N MET A 7 -5.10 -3.28 1.55
CA MET A 7 -4.36 -2.01 1.65
C MET A 7 -5.11 -0.89 0.95
N LYS A 8 -6.10 -0.31 1.66
CA LYS A 8 -6.98 0.73 1.13
C LYS A 8 -6.21 1.97 0.71
N GLY A 9 -5.31 2.44 1.57
CA GLY A 9 -4.49 3.62 1.30
C GLY A 9 -3.58 3.47 0.09
N LEU A 10 -3.01 2.27 -0.15
CA LEU A 10 -2.22 1.98 -1.34
C LEU A 10 -3.02 2.19 -2.63
N LYS A 11 -4.25 1.66 -2.68
CA LYS A 11 -5.13 1.84 -3.84
C LYS A 11 -5.52 3.31 -4.02
N GLU A 12 -5.85 3.97 -2.93
CA GLU A 12 -6.27 5.38 -2.93
C GLU A 12 -5.15 6.31 -3.41
N ILE A 13 -3.95 6.25 -2.82
CA ILE A 13 -2.84 7.12 -3.22
C ILE A 13 -2.41 6.87 -4.65
N ARG A 14 -2.42 5.61 -5.12
CA ARG A 14 -2.14 5.29 -6.51
C ARG A 14 -3.11 5.98 -7.46
N ILE A 15 -4.41 5.92 -7.16
CA ILE A 15 -5.46 6.57 -7.96
C ILE A 15 -5.32 8.09 -7.90
N GLN A 16 -5.06 8.66 -6.73
CA GLN A 16 -4.85 10.11 -6.55
C GLN A 16 -3.65 10.63 -7.36
N LYS A 17 -2.58 9.85 -7.46
CA LYS A 17 -1.41 10.15 -8.29
C LYS A 17 -1.62 9.87 -9.79
N GLY A 18 -2.79 9.36 -10.18
CA GLY A 18 -3.12 9.05 -11.58
C GLY A 18 -2.35 7.85 -12.15
N LEU A 19 -1.81 6.98 -11.29
CA LEU A 19 -0.95 5.87 -11.70
C LEU A 19 -1.75 4.59 -11.94
N THR A 20 -1.40 3.84 -12.97
CA THR A 20 -1.96 2.50 -13.20
C THR A 20 -1.26 1.47 -12.31
N GLN A 21 -1.92 0.35 -12.03
CA GLN A 21 -1.27 -0.75 -11.32
C GLN A 21 -0.02 -1.24 -12.06
N GLN A 22 -0.07 -1.29 -13.39
CA GLN A 22 1.07 -1.68 -14.22
C GLN A 22 2.26 -0.73 -14.05
N LYS A 23 2.03 0.58 -13.97
CA LYS A 23 3.09 1.58 -13.81
C LYS A 23 3.83 1.41 -12.48
N VAL A 24 3.10 1.35 -11.37
CA VAL A 24 3.69 1.15 -10.03
C VAL A 24 4.42 -0.19 -9.95
N ALA A 25 3.84 -1.24 -10.53
CA ALA A 25 4.46 -2.56 -10.55
C ALA A 25 5.80 -2.55 -11.30
N LEU A 26 5.86 -1.87 -12.46
CA LEU A 26 7.11 -1.70 -13.22
C LEU A 26 8.14 -0.88 -12.44
N ASP A 27 7.73 0.21 -11.80
CA ASP A 27 8.64 1.09 -11.05
C ASP A 27 9.26 0.39 -9.84
N LEU A 28 8.51 -0.52 -9.20
CA LEU A 28 8.94 -1.28 -8.04
C LEU A 28 9.45 -2.69 -8.37
N ASN A 29 9.59 -3.00 -9.66
CA ASN A 29 10.04 -4.30 -10.15
C ASN A 29 9.27 -5.51 -9.57
N ILE A 30 7.93 -5.40 -9.54
CA ILE A 30 7.01 -6.47 -9.14
C ILE A 30 6.02 -6.77 -10.27
N SER A 31 5.28 -7.88 -10.16
CA SER A 31 4.18 -8.14 -11.09
C SER A 31 2.98 -7.25 -10.79
N ARG A 32 2.20 -6.91 -11.82
CA ARG A 32 0.94 -6.17 -11.69
C ARG A 32 -0.09 -6.95 -10.86
N GLU A 33 -0.04 -8.29 -10.94
CA GLU A 33 -0.81 -9.20 -10.10
C GLU A 33 -0.44 -9.05 -8.62
N ALA A 34 0.84 -8.95 -8.27
CA ALA A 34 1.28 -8.76 -6.89
C ALA A 34 0.71 -7.46 -6.31
N LEU A 35 0.83 -6.34 -7.04
CA LEU A 35 0.25 -5.07 -6.62
C LEU A 35 -1.28 -5.16 -6.46
N SER A 36 -1.96 -5.79 -7.42
CA SER A 36 -3.40 -6.04 -7.34
C SER A 36 -3.78 -6.90 -6.13
N TYR A 37 -2.96 -7.88 -5.77
CA TYR A 37 -3.19 -8.72 -4.60
C TYR A 37 -3.04 -7.94 -3.30
N TYR A 38 -2.10 -6.98 -3.23
CA TYR A 38 -1.97 -6.10 -2.07
C TYR A 38 -3.20 -5.18 -1.92
N GLU A 39 -3.62 -4.54 -3.01
CA GLU A 39 -4.78 -3.63 -3.00
C GLU A 39 -6.10 -4.33 -2.65
N ASN A 40 -6.24 -5.61 -2.98
CA ASN A 40 -7.47 -6.38 -2.76
C ASN A 40 -7.35 -7.40 -1.62
N GLY A 41 -6.31 -7.31 -0.78
CA GLY A 41 -6.14 -8.20 0.36
C GLY A 41 -6.05 -9.69 -0.02
N LYS A 42 -5.55 -10.02 -1.21
CA LYS A 42 -5.31 -11.43 -1.59
C LYS A 42 -3.95 -11.93 -1.10
N ARG A 43 -3.01 -11.01 -0.90
CA ARG A 43 -1.66 -11.27 -0.39
C ARG A 43 -1.23 -10.06 0.42
N CYS A 44 -0.49 -10.27 1.50
CA CYS A 44 0.18 -9.19 2.21
C CYS A 44 1.58 -8.96 1.59
N PRO A 45 2.00 -7.71 1.34
CA PRO A 45 3.41 -7.44 1.06
C PRO A 45 4.28 -7.80 2.27
N ASP A 46 5.53 -8.17 2.02
CA ASP A 46 6.51 -8.29 3.10
C ASP A 46 6.96 -6.90 3.59
N ILE A 47 7.77 -6.89 4.65
CA ILE A 47 8.26 -5.65 5.28
C ILE A 47 9.08 -4.80 4.29
N GLN A 48 9.88 -5.42 3.42
CA GLN A 48 10.72 -4.68 2.47
C GLN A 48 9.84 -3.98 1.43
N MET A 49 8.83 -4.67 0.92
CA MET A 49 7.87 -4.10 -0.02
C MET A 49 7.03 -3.00 0.62
N LEU A 50 6.66 -3.13 1.90
CA LEU A 50 5.97 -2.04 2.63
C LEU A 50 6.84 -0.78 2.72
N ILE A 51 8.13 -0.91 3.00
CA ILE A 51 9.08 0.21 3.03
C ILE A 51 9.19 0.84 1.64
N LEU A 52 9.39 0.03 0.59
CA LEU A 52 9.48 0.52 -0.79
C LEU A 52 8.23 1.28 -1.24
N LEU A 53 7.04 0.79 -0.89
CA LEU A 53 5.79 1.48 -1.17
C LEU A 53 5.68 2.80 -0.39
N SER A 54 6.15 2.82 0.87
CA SER A 54 6.17 4.00 1.74
C SER A 54 7.04 5.09 1.10
N ASP A 55 8.24 4.72 0.67
CA ASP A 55 9.21 5.63 0.04
C ASP A 55 8.73 6.09 -1.35
N TYR A 56 8.15 5.19 -2.16
CA TYR A 56 7.67 5.53 -3.50
C TYR A 56 6.54 6.56 -3.50
N PHE A 57 5.63 6.46 -2.52
CA PHE A 57 4.48 7.36 -2.40
C PHE A 57 4.72 8.54 -1.45
N ASP A 58 5.82 8.54 -0.70
CA ASP A 58 6.16 9.51 0.34
C ASP A 58 5.04 9.64 1.41
N VAL A 59 4.63 8.48 1.94
CA VAL A 59 3.56 8.37 2.96
C VAL A 59 3.93 7.31 3.99
N SER A 60 3.28 7.31 5.16
CA SER A 60 3.53 6.29 6.18
C SER A 60 2.96 4.91 5.80
N ILE A 61 3.57 3.84 6.31
CA ILE A 61 3.02 2.48 6.18
C ILE A 61 1.60 2.38 6.77
N HIS A 62 1.34 3.10 7.87
CA HIS A 62 -0.01 3.15 8.45
C HIS A 62 -1.03 3.67 7.43
N TYR A 63 -0.71 4.80 6.79
CA TYR A 63 -1.52 5.37 5.73
C TYR A 63 -1.72 4.37 4.58
N LEU A 64 -0.67 3.70 4.09
CA LEU A 64 -0.80 2.71 3.01
C LEU A 64 -1.80 1.59 3.31
N ILE A 65 -1.90 1.17 4.57
CA ILE A 65 -2.81 0.10 4.99
C ILE A 65 -4.22 0.64 5.18
N THR A 66 -4.38 1.76 5.91
CA THR A 66 -5.68 2.22 6.40
C THR A 66 -6.36 3.27 5.53
N GLY A 67 -5.59 4.03 4.74
CA GLY A 67 -6.04 5.25 4.05
C GLY A 67 -6.10 6.49 4.95
N SER A 68 -5.61 6.41 6.19
CA SER A 68 -5.64 7.51 7.16
C SER A 68 -4.30 7.71 7.83
N GLU A 69 -3.97 8.94 8.19
CA GLU A 69 -2.80 9.21 9.04
C GLU A 69 -2.93 8.57 10.41
N PHE A 70 -1.79 8.19 11.00
CA PHE A 70 -1.78 7.64 12.34
C PHE A 70 -2.04 8.76 13.36
N LEU A 71 -3.18 8.68 14.04
CA LEU A 71 -3.51 9.59 15.14
C LEU A 71 -3.14 8.92 16.48
N PRO A 72 -2.12 9.40 17.21
CA PRO A 72 -1.77 8.85 18.50
C PRO A 72 -2.94 9.05 19.47
N LYS A 73 -3.46 7.96 20.05
CA LYS A 73 -4.55 8.04 21.04
C LYS A 73 -4.11 8.62 22.38
N TYR A 74 -2.80 8.71 22.62
CA TYR A 74 -2.23 9.27 23.83
C TYR A 74 -1.06 10.17 23.44
N GLN A 75 -1.27 11.47 23.58
CA GLN A 75 -0.20 12.47 23.66
C GLN A 75 -0.09 12.81 25.14
N LYS A 76 1.10 12.62 25.72
CA LYS A 76 1.39 13.12 27.07
C LYS A 76 1.43 14.65 27.06
#